data_AF-A0A2V7B7H3-F1
#
_entry.id   AF-A0A2V7B7H3-F1
#
_cell.length_a   1.000
_cell.length_b   1.000
_cell.length_c   1.000
_cell.angle_alpha   90.00
_cell.angle_beta   90.00
_cell.angle_gamma   90.00
#
_symmetry.space_group_name_H-M   'P 1'
#
loop_
_entity.id
_entity.type
_entity.pdbx_description
1 polymer ?
#
loop_
_entity_poly.entity_id
_entity_poly.type
_entity_poly.pdbx_seq_one_letter_code
_entity_poly.pdbx_strand_id
1 'polypeptide(L)' 'MSPLARSIVADLRERPRHFAELVEAHMDTPWRTFLRAWGEVRAADLLARDDAGRYVIRAEGSGSEPTASRSPFAP' A
#
# COMPACT_ATOMS: atom_id res chain seq x y z
N MET A 1 -0.98 -0.66 -14.67
CA MET A 1 -2.13 -0.79 -13.75
C MET A 1 -3.44 -0.56 -14.49
N SER A 2 -4.40 -1.46 -14.34
CA SER A 2 -5.78 -1.36 -14.83
C SER A 2 -6.58 -0.24 -14.13
N PRO A 3 -7.70 0.23 -14.70
CA PRO A 3 -8.55 1.24 -14.06
C PRO A 3 -9.00 0.87 -12.66
N LEU A 4 -9.37 -0.40 -12.45
CA LEU A 4 -9.74 -0.92 -11.14
C LEU A 4 -8.57 -0.88 -10.15
N ALA A 5 -7.38 -1.28 -10.58
CA ALA A 5 -6.18 -1.22 -9.73
C ALA A 5 -5.85 0.22 -9.31
N ARG A 6 -6.03 1.20 -10.22
CA ARG A 6 -5.89 2.62 -9.90
C ARG A 6 -6.95 3.11 -8.90
N SER A 7 -8.19 2.64 -9.03
CA SER A 7 -9.27 2.92 -8.08
C SER A 7 -8.93 2.42 -6.68
N ILE A 8 -8.46 1.18 -6.55
CA ILE A 8 -8.02 0.59 -5.27
C ILE A 8 -6.89 1.42 -4.64
N VAL A 9 -5.92 1.89 -5.43
CA VAL A 9 -4.85 2.78 -4.93
C VAL A 9 -5.41 4.13 -4.47
N ALA A 10 -6.37 4.70 -5.19
CA ALA A 10 -7.03 5.95 -4.77
C ALA A 10 -7.74 5.76 -3.42
N ASP A 11 -8.51 4.68 -3.26
CA ASP A 11 -9.19 4.35 -2.00
C ASP A 11 -8.21 4.26 -0.81
N LEU A 12 -7.04 3.65 -1.04
CA LEU A 12 -5.99 3.49 -0.03
C LEU A 12 -5.22 4.77 0.26
N ARG A 13 -5.20 5.74 -0.67
CA ARG A 13 -4.65 7.08 -0.43
C ARG A 13 -5.59 7.93 0.40
N GLU A 14 -6.90 7.76 0.22
CA GLU A 14 -7.90 8.47 1.01
C GLU A 14 -7.98 7.94 2.44
N ARG A 15 -7.99 6.61 2.62
CA ARG A 15 -7.97 6.01 3.95
C ARG A 15 -7.27 4.64 3.98
N PRO A 16 -6.48 4.36 5.03
CA PRO A 16 -6.00 3.00 5.30
C PRO A 16 -7.15 2.00 5.41
N ARG A 17 -7.02 0.82 4.80
CA ARG A 17 -8.05 -0.23 4.83
C ARG A 17 -7.49 -1.64 4.95
N HIS A 18 -8.25 -2.54 5.54
CA HIS A 18 -8.00 -3.98 5.43
C HIS A 18 -8.37 -4.51 4.06
N PHE A 19 -7.83 -5.68 3.70
CA PHE A 19 -8.21 -6.36 2.47
C PHE A 19 -9.71 -6.66 2.39
N ALA A 20 -10.32 -7.10 3.50
CA ALA A 20 -11.75 -7.38 3.56
C ALA A 20 -12.59 -6.14 3.20
N GLU A 21 -12.25 -4.97 3.75
CA GLU A 21 -12.93 -3.71 3.45
C GLU A 21 -12.75 -3.27 1.98
N LEU A 22 -11.62 -3.61 1.34
CA LEU A 22 -11.42 -3.40 -0.09
C LEU A 22 -12.29 -4.35 -0.92
N VAL A 23 -12.46 -5.61 -0.49
CA VAL A 23 -13.35 -6.55 -1.17
C VAL A 23 -14.80 -6.07 -1.06
N GLU A 24 -15.23 -5.68 0.14
CA GLU A 24 -16.58 -5.18 0.41
C GLU A 24 -16.91 -3.93 -0.42
N ALA A 25 -15.97 -2.98 -0.53
CA ALA A 25 -16.16 -1.77 -1.33
C ALA A 25 -16.24 -2.02 -2.84
N HIS A 26 -15.83 -3.20 -3.31
CA HIS A 26 -15.79 -3.57 -4.73
C HIS A 26 -16.61 -4.84 -5.02
N MET A 27 -17.62 -5.16 -4.19
CA MET A 27 -18.47 -6.35 -4.31
C MET A 27 -19.19 -6.49 -5.66
N ASP A 28 -19.48 -5.36 -6.32
CA ASP A 28 -20.11 -5.34 -7.65
C ASP A 28 -19.14 -5.75 -8.78
N THR A 29 -17.84 -5.87 -8.47
CA THR A 29 -16.82 -6.31 -9.41
C THR A 29 -16.69 -7.83 -9.41
N PRO A 30 -16.65 -8.49 -10.58
CA PRO A 30 -16.37 -9.92 -10.64
C PRO A 30 -15.07 -10.29 -9.91
N TRP A 31 -15.15 -11.29 -9.02
CA TRP A 31 -14.05 -11.65 -8.12
C TRP A 31 -12.70 -11.84 -8.80
N ARG A 32 -12.68 -12.53 -9.95
CA ARG A 32 -11.45 -12.74 -10.74
C ARG A 32 -10.84 -11.43 -11.25
N THR A 33 -11.68 -10.46 -11.61
CA THR A 33 -11.25 -9.14 -12.07
C THR A 33 -10.65 -8.35 -10.91
N PHE A 34 -11.30 -8.38 -9.74
CA PHE A 34 -10.76 -7.78 -8.52
C PHE A 34 -9.40 -8.38 -8.14
N LEU A 35 -9.27 -9.70 -8.09
CA LEU A 35 -8.02 -10.36 -7.75
C LEU A 35 -6.88 -10.05 -8.74
N ARG A 36 -7.19 -9.93 -10.04
CA ARG A 36 -6.21 -9.50 -11.05
C ARG A 36 -5.72 -8.08 -10.76
N ALA A 37 -6.65 -7.15 -10.55
CA ALA A 37 -6.32 -5.77 -10.22
C ALA A 37 -5.51 -5.66 -8.91
N TRP A 38 -5.89 -6.40 -7.87
CA TRP A 38 -5.14 -6.50 -6.63
C TRP A 38 -3.73 -7.05 -6.83
N GLY A 39 -3.56 -8.03 -7.72
CA GLY A 39 -2.24 -8.52 -8.14
C GLY A 39 -1.38 -7.42 -8.73
N GLU A 40 -1.93 -6.56 -9.58
CA GLU A 40 -1.22 -5.39 -10.14
C GLU A 40 -0.82 -4.37 -9.07
N VAL A 41 -1.70 -4.09 -8.10
CA VAL A 41 -1.38 -3.19 -6.97
C VAL A 41 -0.20 -3.72 -6.16
N ARG A 42 -0.19 -5.03 -5.85
CA ARG A 42 0.92 -5.66 -5.12
C ARG A 42 2.22 -5.66 -5.92
N ALA A 43 2.13 -5.88 -7.23
CA ALA A 43 3.29 -5.89 -8.12
C ALA A 43 3.95 -4.51 -8.27
N ALA A 44 3.22 -3.44 -7.96
CA ALA A 44 3.73 -2.06 -8.06
C ALA A 44 4.54 -1.60 -6.83
N ASP A 45 4.76 -2.48 -5.83
CA ASP A 45 5.57 -2.25 -4.61
C ASP A 45 5.32 -0.92 -3.87
N LEU A 46 4.08 -0.46 -3.93
CA LEU A 46 3.63 0.80 -3.33
C LEU A 46 2.86 0.60 -2.02
N LEU A 47 2.65 -0.65 -1.60
CA LEU A 47 1.94 -1.00 -0.39
C LEU A 47 2.89 -1.13 0.81
N ALA A 48 2.47 -0.55 1.93
CA ALA A 48 2.96 -0.89 3.26
C ALA A 48 1.79 -1.36 4.13
N ARG A 49 2.11 -1.76 5.37
CA ARG A 49 1.12 -2.04 6.40
C ARG A 49 1.38 -1.16 7.62
N ASP A 50 0.32 -0.65 8.22
CA ASP A 50 0.40 -0.01 9.52
C ASP A 50 0.38 -1.03 10.67
N ASP A 51 0.52 -0.56 11.91
CA ASP A 51 0.57 -1.40 13.11
C ASP A 51 -0.75 -2.17 13.36
N ALA A 52 -1.85 -1.71 12.76
CA ALA A 52 -3.14 -2.40 12.83
C ALA A 52 -3.31 -3.43 11.70
N GLY A 53 -2.35 -3.56 10.78
CA GLY A 53 -2.42 -4.47 9.65
C GLY A 53 -3.28 -3.97 8.50
N ARG A 54 -3.62 -2.68 8.45
CA ARG A 54 -4.27 -2.06 7.29
C ARG A 54 -3.24 -1.74 6.22
N TYR A 55 -3.65 -1.82 4.97
CA TYR A 55 -2.86 -1.38 3.84
C TYR A 55 -2.81 0.15 3.79
N VAL A 56 -1.62 0.67 3.55
CA VAL A 56 -1.37 2.09 3.28
C VAL A 56 -0.51 2.23 2.03
N ILE A 57 -0.68 3.32 1.28
CA ILE A 57 0.22 3.66 0.18
C ILE A 57 1.47 4.34 0.76
N ARG A 58 2.66 3.82 0.46
CA ARG A 58 3.91 4.49 0.83
C ARG A 58 3.91 5.89 0.19
N ALA A 59 4.14 6.93 0.98
CA ALA A 59 4.38 8.25 0.42
C ALA A 59 5.61 8.17 -0.49
N GLU A 60 5.50 8.66 -1.73
CA GLU A 60 6.69 8.83 -2.57
C GLU A 60 7.62 9.82 -1.86
N GLY A 61 8.73 9.33 -1.34
CA GLY A 61 9.70 10.14 -0.61
C GLY A 61 9.47 10.25 0.89
N SER A 62 9.68 9.15 1.62
CA SER A 62 10.57 9.24 2.77
C SER A 62 11.44 7.98 2.78
N GLY A 63 12.41 7.98 1.87
CA GLY A 63 13.65 7.29 2.18
C GLY A 63 14.25 7.99 3.40
N SER A 64 13.82 7.58 4.60
CA SER A 64 14.60 7.85 5.79
C SER A 64 15.85 7.02 5.63
N GLU A 65 16.87 7.68 5.07
CA GLU A 65 18.25 7.23 5.11
C GLU A 65 18.53 6.71 6.52
N PRO A 66 19.00 5.46 6.69
CA PRO A 66 19.57 5.08 7.97
C PRO A 66 20.89 5.85 8.05
N THR A 67 20.85 7.10 8.53
CA THR A 67 22.03 7.68 9.17
C THR A 67 22.21 6.85 10.43
N ALA A 68 22.93 5.74 10.24
CA ALA A 68 23.70 5.11 11.28
C ALA A 68 24.40 6.26 11.98
N SER A 69 23.96 6.52 13.21
CA SER A 69 24.66 7.35 14.16
C SER A 69 26.00 6.68 14.41
N ARG A 70 26.95 6.85 13.49
CA ARG A 70 28.37 6.68 13.73
C ARG A 70 28.67 7.75 14.76
N SER A 71 28.62 7.38 16.04
CA SER A 71 29.15 8.21 17.11
C SER A 71 30.54 8.67 16.70
N PRO A 72 30.75 9.99 16.49
CA PRO A 72 32.08 10.52 16.47
C PRO A 72 32.50 10.68 17.94
N PHE A 73 33.74 10.32 18.25
CA PHE A 73 34.37 10.41 19.56
C PHE A 73 33.94 9.36 20.60
N ALA A 74 34.81 8.78 21.42
CA ALA A 74 36.26 8.83 21.70
C ALA A 74 36.40 8.15 23.10
N PRO A 75 37.55 8.08 23.78
CA PRO A 75 38.96 8.14 23.37
C PRO A 75 39.69 6.79 23.48
#